data_AF-A0ABD3LTA4-F1
#
_entry.id   AF-A0ABD3LTA4-F1
#
_cell.length_a   1.000
_cell.length_b   1.000
_cell.length_c   1.000
_cell.angle_alpha   90.00
_cell.angle_beta   90.00
_cell.angle_gamma   90.00
#
_symmetry.space_group_name_H-M   'P 1'
#
loop_
_entity.id
_entity.type
_entity.pdbx_description
1 polymer ?
#
loop_
_entity_poly.entity_id
_entity_poly.type
_entity_poly.pdbx_seq_one_letter_code
_entity_poly.pdbx_strand_id
1 'polypeptide(L)'
;MATEIHDDGDDLAQLLQTATGANGQRNGAVAVSPEMSSALSLFMLDPWERDAVLAWEALERGETNYRALVEIFLGRKSSHIQLIRQAYQRKFRRQLEQDIINIEPPHAFQRILIALATSHKAHQADVSQHLAKCDARRLYETGEGNSSGAIEEAVVLEIVSKRSIPQLKLTFFSYRHIYGHDYSKSLKKEGATEFADAFRMFVKCIFNTPKYYAKMLHTSLKGTAVDRSALTRVMVSRAELDMSEIQRAFKRKYGVEIQECICQSIACGDYRDFLVAMVTKTPPAASSSNLLRGPNQGSD
;
A
#
# COMPACT_ATOMS: atom_id res chain seq x y z
N MET A 1 7.94 24.20 -26.61
CA MET A 1 6.55 24.39 -26.15
C MET A 1 6.14 23.10 -25.46
N ALA A 2 6.13 23.09 -24.13
CA ALA A 2 5.55 21.98 -23.39
C ALA A 2 4.04 22.17 -23.44
N THR A 3 3.33 21.23 -24.06
CA THR A 3 1.88 21.15 -24.02
C THR A 3 1.51 20.84 -22.57
N GLU A 4 0.93 21.81 -21.86
CA GLU A 4 0.26 21.57 -20.60
C GLU A 4 -0.86 20.57 -20.88
N ILE A 5 -0.68 19.33 -20.44
CA ILE A 5 -1.80 18.40 -20.29
C ILE A 5 -2.58 18.93 -19.10
N HIS A 6 -3.57 19.75 -19.40
CA HIS A 6 -4.58 20.18 -18.43
C HIS A 6 -5.35 18.92 -18.04
N ASP A 7 -5.15 18.47 -16.80
CA ASP A 7 -5.76 17.25 -16.27
C ASP A 7 -7.15 17.58 -15.74
N ASP A 8 -8.17 17.22 -16.51
CA ASP A 8 -9.60 17.39 -16.17
C ASP A 8 -9.95 16.80 -14.79
N GLY A 9 -9.18 15.81 -14.30
CA GLY A 9 -9.37 15.21 -12.97
C GLY A 9 -8.98 16.14 -11.81
N ASP A 10 -7.96 16.96 -12.00
CA ASP A 10 -7.43 17.88 -10.99
C ASP A 10 -8.39 19.07 -10.79
N ASP A 11 -8.98 19.57 -11.88
CA ASP A 11 -10.01 20.62 -11.87
C ASP A 11 -11.30 20.16 -11.19
N LEU A 12 -11.76 18.93 -11.47
CA LEU A 12 -12.96 18.37 -10.86
C LEU A 12 -12.76 18.10 -9.36
N ALA A 13 -11.58 17.62 -8.96
CA ALA A 13 -11.21 17.44 -7.56
C ALA A 13 -11.14 18.78 -6.80
N GLN A 14 -10.62 19.85 -7.43
CA GLN A 14 -10.64 21.19 -6.86
C GLN A 14 -12.06 21.76 -6.73
N LEU A 15 -12.93 21.49 -7.70
CA LEU A 15 -14.33 21.91 -7.68
C LEU A 15 -15.12 21.23 -6.54
N LEU A 16 -14.86 19.95 -6.29
CA LEU A 16 -15.46 19.22 -5.15
C LEU A 16 -14.96 19.74 -3.79
N GLN A 17 -13.67 20.08 -3.68
CA GLN A 17 -13.11 20.66 -2.46
C GLN A 17 -13.67 22.07 -2.17
N THR A 18 -13.78 22.91 -3.19
CA THR A 18 -14.36 24.27 -3.06
C THR A 18 -15.85 24.23 -2.73
N ALA A 19 -16.60 23.28 -3.28
CA ALA A 19 -18.01 23.06 -2.94
C ALA A 19 -18.23 22.68 -1.46
N THR A 20 -17.26 22.01 -0.83
CA THR A 20 -17.33 21.68 0.62
C THR A 20 -16.97 22.86 1.54
N GLY A 21 -16.18 23.83 1.05
CA GLY A 21 -15.80 25.03 1.81
C GLY A 21 -16.83 26.16 1.77
N ALA A 22 -17.67 26.21 0.71
CA ALA A 22 -18.69 27.23 0.52
C ALA A 22 -20.04 26.77 1.11
N ASN A 23 -20.18 26.84 2.44
CA ASN A 23 -21.48 26.64 3.10
C ASN A 23 -22.35 27.89 2.88
N GLY A 24 -23.02 27.97 1.72
CA GLY A 24 -23.84 29.12 1.35
C GLY A 24 -24.71 28.84 0.12
N GLN A 25 -25.91 28.33 0.39
CA GLN A 25 -27.09 28.31 -0.50
C GLN A 25 -26.91 27.80 -1.94
N ARG A 26 -27.37 26.57 -2.23
CA ARG A 26 -27.93 26.26 -3.55
C ARG A 26 -28.95 25.12 -3.54
N ASN A 27 -30.02 25.38 -4.29
CA ASN A 27 -31.23 24.61 -4.54
C ASN A 27 -31.04 23.12 -4.82
N GLY A 28 -31.84 22.27 -4.18
CA GLY A 28 -32.36 20.99 -4.70
C GLY A 28 -31.38 19.84 -5.02
N ALA A 29 -30.07 20.08 -5.08
CA ALA A 29 -29.07 19.03 -5.25
C ALA A 29 -28.82 18.35 -3.90
N VAL A 30 -28.81 17.02 -3.89
CA VAL A 30 -28.39 16.23 -2.72
C VAL A 30 -26.96 16.63 -2.39
N ALA A 31 -26.76 17.28 -1.24
CA ALA A 31 -25.44 17.68 -0.79
C ALA A 31 -24.59 16.43 -0.53
N VAL A 32 -23.49 16.30 -1.28
CA VAL A 32 -22.50 15.23 -1.08
C VAL A 32 -21.84 15.43 0.27
N SER A 33 -21.75 14.37 1.07
CA SER A 33 -21.11 14.42 2.38
C SER A 33 -19.63 14.83 2.26
N PRO A 34 -19.05 15.54 3.24
CA PRO A 34 -17.62 15.89 3.21
C PRO A 34 -16.71 14.66 3.05
N GLU A 35 -17.09 13.53 3.63
CA GLU A 35 -16.37 12.27 3.53
C GLU A 35 -16.40 11.72 2.10
N MET A 36 -17.57 11.76 1.46
CA MET A 36 -17.72 11.34 0.07
C MET A 36 -16.97 12.27 -0.88
N SER A 37 -17.05 13.59 -0.67
CA SER A 37 -16.32 14.58 -1.48
C SER A 37 -14.80 14.35 -1.41
N SER A 38 -14.28 14.11 -0.20
CA SER A 38 -12.87 13.76 -0.01
C SER A 38 -12.48 12.46 -0.71
N ALA A 39 -13.29 11.41 -0.57
CA ALA A 39 -13.04 10.12 -1.20
C ALA A 39 -13.08 10.19 -2.73
N LEU A 40 -14.05 10.91 -3.30
CA LEU A 40 -14.15 11.16 -4.73
C LEU A 40 -12.98 11.98 -5.25
N SER A 41 -12.59 13.04 -4.53
CA SER A 41 -11.43 13.85 -4.90
C SER A 41 -10.17 12.99 -4.99
N LEU A 42 -9.91 12.14 -3.99
CA LEU A 42 -8.78 11.21 -4.04
C LEU A 42 -8.92 10.19 -5.18
N PHE A 43 -10.12 9.72 -5.47
CA PHE A 43 -10.35 8.74 -6.54
C PHE A 43 -10.13 9.32 -7.94
N MET A 44 -10.44 10.60 -8.14
CA MET A 44 -10.31 11.31 -9.42
C MET A 44 -8.88 11.73 -9.75
N LEU A 45 -8.00 11.85 -8.76
CA LEU A 45 -6.59 12.18 -8.98
C LEU A 45 -5.85 11.06 -9.68
N ASP A 46 -4.86 11.45 -10.49
CA ASP A 46 -3.86 10.54 -11.02
C ASP A 46 -3.18 9.74 -9.88
N PRO A 47 -2.79 8.46 -10.12
CA PRO A 47 -2.32 7.59 -9.05
C PRO A 47 -1.16 8.15 -8.21
N TRP A 48 -0.21 8.87 -8.83
CA TRP A 48 0.92 9.47 -8.12
C TRP A 48 0.56 10.74 -7.36
N GLU A 49 -0.42 11.51 -7.84
CA GLU A 49 -0.89 12.71 -7.14
C GLU A 49 -1.73 12.33 -5.94
N ARG A 50 -2.63 11.36 -6.10
CA ARG A 50 -3.34 10.72 -5.01
C ARG A 50 -2.38 10.23 -3.93
N ASP A 51 -1.33 9.51 -4.32
CA ASP A 51 -0.34 9.00 -3.36
C ASP A 51 0.46 10.12 -2.69
N ALA A 52 0.75 11.21 -3.39
CA ALA A 52 1.37 12.38 -2.78
C ALA A 52 0.46 13.02 -1.72
N VAL A 53 -0.85 13.15 -2.00
CA VAL A 53 -1.84 13.62 -1.02
C VAL A 53 -1.92 12.67 0.16
N LEU A 54 -2.07 11.36 -0.08
CA LEU A 54 -2.12 10.35 0.98
C LEU A 54 -0.86 10.31 1.84
N ALA A 55 0.32 10.55 1.25
CA ALA A 55 1.58 10.64 1.99
C ALA A 55 1.62 11.88 2.88
N TRP A 56 1.16 13.03 2.37
CA TRP A 56 1.08 14.26 3.15
C TRP A 56 0.08 14.12 4.29
N GLU A 57 -1.11 13.56 4.04
CA GLU A 57 -2.10 13.28 5.06
C GLU A 57 -1.55 12.35 6.14
N ALA A 58 -0.78 11.33 5.74
CA ALA A 58 -0.13 10.40 6.66
C ALA A 58 0.94 11.05 7.54
N LEU A 59 1.52 12.19 7.11
CA LEU A 59 2.56 12.90 7.86
C LEU A 59 1.97 14.02 8.74
N GLU A 60 0.93 14.70 8.28
CA GLU A 60 0.46 15.96 8.88
C GLU A 60 -0.89 15.83 9.62
N ARG A 61 -1.74 14.85 9.29
CA ARG A 61 -3.06 14.72 9.93
C ARG A 61 -2.97 13.92 11.25
N GLY A 62 -2.36 14.53 12.26
CA GLY A 62 -2.28 13.98 13.61
C GLY A 62 -1.10 13.02 13.81
N GLU A 63 -1.34 11.85 14.39
CA GLU A 63 -0.29 10.83 14.53
C GLU A 63 0.14 10.28 13.18
N THR A 64 1.45 10.12 12.99
CA THR A 64 2.01 9.68 11.70
C THR A 64 1.50 8.30 11.31
N ASN A 65 0.85 8.22 10.15
CA ASN A 65 0.34 6.97 9.59
C ASN A 65 1.44 6.26 8.78
N TYR A 66 2.41 5.69 9.49
CA TYR A 66 3.50 4.92 8.87
C TYR A 66 3.03 3.80 7.94
N ARG A 67 1.86 3.24 8.24
CA ARG A 67 1.26 2.18 7.45
C ARG A 67 0.91 2.64 6.03
N ALA A 68 0.31 3.82 5.89
CA ALA A 68 0.01 4.42 4.60
C ALA A 68 1.30 4.67 3.79
N LEU A 69 2.33 5.22 4.44
CA LEU A 69 3.63 5.45 3.79
C LEU A 69 4.26 4.16 3.29
N VAL A 70 4.29 3.11 4.12
CA VAL A 70 4.84 1.79 3.73
C VAL A 70 4.07 1.19 2.55
N GLU A 71 2.73 1.32 2.53
CA GLU A 71 1.89 0.86 1.43
C GLU A 71 2.20 1.57 0.11
N ILE A 72 2.46 2.88 0.14
CA ILE A 72 2.82 3.67 -1.03
C ILE A 72 4.17 3.21 -1.58
N PHE A 73 5.22 3.16 -0.75
CA PHE A 73 6.55 2.73 -1.19
C PHE A 73 6.56 1.28 -1.70
N LEU A 74 5.86 0.37 -1.03
CA LEU A 74 5.81 -1.03 -1.46
C LEU A 74 4.91 -1.31 -2.66
N GLY A 75 3.87 -0.49 -2.84
CA GLY A 75 2.82 -0.70 -3.81
C GLY A 75 3.11 -0.11 -5.18
N ARG A 76 4.23 0.62 -5.36
CA ARG A 76 4.53 1.37 -6.58
C ARG A 76 5.86 0.98 -7.20
N LYS A 77 5.93 1.15 -8.52
CA LYS A 77 7.17 1.02 -9.28
C LYS A 77 8.05 2.24 -9.02
N SER A 78 9.36 2.11 -9.19
CA SER A 78 10.30 3.23 -8.97
C SER A 78 10.00 4.48 -9.80
N SER A 79 9.57 4.31 -11.06
CA SER A 79 9.14 5.43 -11.90
C SER A 79 7.95 6.18 -11.29
N HIS A 80 6.97 5.46 -10.75
CA HIS A 80 5.85 6.05 -10.02
C HIS A 80 6.30 6.76 -8.75
N ILE A 81 7.23 6.19 -7.97
CA ILE A 81 7.77 6.87 -6.78
C ILE A 81 8.45 8.20 -7.15
N GLN A 82 9.13 8.27 -8.30
CA GLN A 82 9.68 9.55 -8.80
C GLN A 82 8.57 10.58 -9.11
N LEU A 83 7.47 10.15 -9.74
CA LEU A 83 6.31 11.02 -10.00
C LEU A 83 5.65 11.48 -8.69
N ILE A 84 5.53 10.60 -7.69
CA ILE A 84 4.99 10.93 -6.37
C ILE A 84 5.82 12.04 -5.72
N ARG A 85 7.15 11.93 -5.75
CA ARG A 85 8.05 12.97 -5.20
C ARG A 85 7.82 14.33 -5.88
N GLN A 86 7.72 14.33 -7.21
CA GLN A 86 7.50 15.55 -7.98
C GLN A 86 6.13 16.16 -7.66
N ALA A 87 5.08 15.34 -7.59
CA ALA A 87 3.73 15.79 -7.23
C ALA A 87 3.69 16.34 -5.79
N TYR A 88 4.33 15.66 -4.85
CA TYR A 88 4.44 16.11 -3.46
C TYR A 88 5.16 17.46 -3.35
N GLN A 89 6.30 17.63 -4.04
CA GLN A 89 7.04 18.89 -4.07
C GLN A 89 6.25 20.02 -4.74
N ARG A 90 5.56 19.74 -5.85
CA ARG A 90 4.75 20.73 -6.54
C ARG A 90 3.58 21.20 -5.68
N LYS A 91 2.86 20.27 -5.05
CA LYS A 91 1.62 20.55 -4.30
C LYS A 91 1.89 21.14 -2.91
N PHE A 92 2.86 20.59 -2.17
CA PHE A 92 3.10 20.96 -0.77
C PHE A 92 4.36 21.80 -0.55
N ARG A 93 5.17 22.03 -1.60
CA ARG A 93 6.45 22.76 -1.53
C ARG A 93 7.45 22.17 -0.53
N ARG A 94 7.34 20.87 -0.28
CA ARG A 94 8.17 20.08 0.66
C ARG A 94 8.74 18.85 -0.04
N GLN A 95 9.69 18.17 0.60
CA GLN A 95 10.31 16.96 0.08
C GLN A 95 9.84 15.76 0.91
N LEU A 96 9.22 14.76 0.27
CA LEU A 96 8.62 13.61 0.96
C LEU A 96 9.63 12.89 1.86
N GLU A 97 10.83 12.60 1.37
CA GLU A 97 11.87 11.97 2.18
C GLU A 97 12.33 12.85 3.34
N GLN A 98 12.42 14.16 3.14
CA GLN A 98 12.86 15.07 4.20
C GLN A 98 11.81 15.14 5.31
N ASP A 99 10.52 15.17 4.95
CA ASP A 99 9.43 15.14 5.91
C ASP A 99 9.43 13.83 6.71
N ILE A 100 9.69 12.70 6.06
CA ILE A 100 9.88 11.41 6.75
C ILE A 100 11.10 11.46 7.68
N ILE A 101 12.24 12.02 7.22
CA ILE A 101 13.47 12.14 8.03
C ILE A 101 13.26 13.04 9.26
N ASN A 102 12.35 14.01 9.19
CA ASN A 102 12.14 14.98 10.25
C ASN A 102 11.04 14.58 11.24
N ILE A 103 10.52 13.35 11.17
CA ILE A 103 9.53 12.88 12.14
C ILE A 103 10.18 12.77 13.53
N GLU A 104 9.56 13.39 14.52
CA GLU A 104 9.97 13.32 15.92
C GLU A 104 8.84 12.78 16.81
N PRO A 105 9.15 11.87 17.77
CA PRO A 105 10.46 11.27 18.02
C PRO A 105 10.88 10.25 16.94
N PRO A 106 12.19 9.96 16.79
CA PRO A 106 12.66 8.98 15.81
C PRO A 106 12.00 7.62 15.99
N HIS A 107 11.49 7.06 14.89
CA HIS A 107 10.71 5.82 14.92
C HIS A 107 11.28 4.77 13.97
N ALA A 108 11.17 3.47 14.29
CA ALA A 108 11.70 2.42 13.43
C ALA A 108 11.19 2.44 11.98
N PHE A 109 9.91 2.78 11.78
CA PHE A 109 9.32 2.93 10.45
C PHE A 109 10.02 3.97 9.58
N GLN A 110 10.47 5.08 10.15
CA GLN A 110 11.21 6.12 9.42
C GLN A 110 12.45 5.52 8.75
N ARG A 111 13.24 4.75 9.50
CA ARG A 111 14.46 4.10 8.99
C ARG A 111 14.15 3.10 7.88
N ILE A 112 13.07 2.32 8.03
CA ILE A 112 12.59 1.38 7.00
C ILE A 112 12.14 2.12 5.74
N LEU A 113 11.38 3.21 5.88
CA LEU A 113 10.89 4.02 4.78
C LEU A 113 12.03 4.67 3.99
N ILE A 114 13.06 5.17 4.66
CA ILE A 114 14.25 5.73 4.00
C ILE A 114 15.06 4.65 3.28
N ALA A 115 15.19 3.46 3.87
CA ALA A 115 15.78 2.31 3.16
C ALA A 115 14.98 1.98 1.89
N LEU A 116 13.65 1.98 1.95
CA LEU A 116 12.81 1.73 0.76
C LEU A 116 12.90 2.83 -0.29
N ALA A 117 12.87 4.10 0.12
CA ALA A 117 13.06 5.22 -0.79
C ALA A 117 14.39 5.11 -1.56
N THR A 118 15.43 4.58 -0.88
CA THR A 118 16.74 4.29 -1.47
C THR A 118 16.71 3.09 -2.42
N SER A 119 16.02 2.01 -2.03
CA SER A 119 15.82 0.81 -2.88
C SER A 119 15.26 1.14 -4.26
N HIS A 120 14.33 2.10 -4.34
CA HIS A 120 13.75 2.50 -5.62
C HIS A 120 14.77 3.08 -6.60
N LYS A 121 15.95 3.52 -6.15
CA LYS A 121 17.06 3.95 -7.02
C LYS A 121 17.79 2.77 -7.68
N ALA A 122 17.68 1.55 -7.15
CA ALA A 122 18.41 0.35 -7.60
C ALA A 122 17.58 -0.59 -8.50
N HIS A 123 16.37 -0.18 -8.90
CA HIS A 123 15.28 -1.09 -9.28
C HIS A 123 15.28 -1.58 -10.75
N GLN A 124 16.34 -1.30 -11.52
CA GLN A 124 16.52 -1.75 -12.91
C GLN A 124 17.26 -3.11 -13.00
N ALA A 125 17.58 -3.75 -11.87
CA ALA A 125 18.29 -5.03 -11.85
C ALA A 125 17.33 -6.23 -11.89
N ASP A 126 17.65 -7.23 -12.72
CA ASP A 126 16.98 -8.52 -12.73
C ASP A 126 17.06 -9.23 -11.38
N VAL A 127 16.04 -10.05 -11.08
CA VAL A 127 16.01 -10.84 -9.85
C VAL A 127 17.02 -12.00 -9.92
N SER A 128 17.77 -12.20 -8.84
CA SER A 128 18.78 -13.26 -8.71
C SER A 128 18.42 -14.24 -7.60
N GLN A 129 18.26 -15.50 -7.97
CA GLN A 129 18.01 -16.60 -7.03
C GLN A 129 19.19 -16.83 -6.07
N HIS A 130 20.42 -16.69 -6.57
CA HIS A 130 21.62 -16.82 -5.74
C HIS A 130 21.64 -15.72 -4.68
N LEU A 131 21.46 -14.47 -5.10
CA LEU A 131 21.43 -13.33 -4.19
C LEU A 131 20.31 -13.45 -3.15
N ALA A 132 19.13 -13.93 -3.56
CA ALA A 132 18.01 -14.17 -2.65
C ALA A 132 18.35 -15.20 -1.56
N LYS A 133 19.05 -16.29 -1.92
CA LYS A 133 19.51 -17.29 -0.95
C LYS A 133 20.59 -16.72 -0.02
N CYS A 134 21.53 -15.91 -0.54
CA CYS A 134 22.54 -15.24 0.27
C CYS A 134 21.91 -14.27 1.28
N ASP A 135 21.03 -13.38 0.82
CA ASP A 135 20.36 -12.44 1.72
C ASP A 135 19.46 -13.17 2.74
N ALA A 136 18.81 -14.28 2.35
CA ALA A 136 18.02 -15.09 3.28
C ALA A 136 18.88 -15.70 4.40
N ARG A 137 20.11 -16.14 4.08
CA ARG A 137 21.06 -16.62 5.09
C ARG A 137 21.51 -15.50 6.01
N ARG A 138 21.85 -14.33 5.46
CA ARG A 138 22.20 -13.14 6.25
C ARG A 138 21.09 -12.77 7.23
N LEU A 139 19.83 -12.75 6.79
CA LEU A 139 18.68 -12.48 7.66
C LEU A 139 18.51 -13.51 8.79
N TYR A 140 18.89 -14.77 8.55
CA TYR A 140 18.84 -15.81 9.58
C TYR A 140 19.98 -15.65 10.58
N GLU A 141 21.20 -15.50 10.09
CA GLU A 141 22.42 -15.32 10.88
C GLU A 141 22.32 -14.13 11.83
N THR A 142 21.76 -13.02 11.36
CA THR A 142 21.59 -11.80 12.18
C THR A 142 20.32 -11.81 13.02
N GLY A 143 19.62 -12.93 13.14
CA GLY A 143 18.36 -13.06 13.87
C GLY A 143 18.35 -14.33 14.71
N GLU A 144 17.68 -15.37 14.24
CA GLU A 144 17.54 -16.64 14.98
C GLU A 144 18.82 -17.47 15.02
N GLY A 145 19.73 -17.30 14.06
CA GLY A 145 21.03 -17.94 14.05
C GLY A 145 22.03 -17.28 15.00
N ASN A 146 21.72 -16.10 15.54
CA ASN A 146 22.54 -15.42 16.53
C ASN A 146 22.24 -15.97 17.94
N SER A 147 23.28 -16.14 18.76
CA SER A 147 23.15 -16.57 20.15
C SER A 147 22.29 -15.65 21.01
N SER A 148 22.19 -14.36 20.66
CA SER A 148 21.29 -13.40 21.32
C SER A 148 19.84 -13.51 20.84
N GLY A 149 19.60 -14.10 19.67
CA GLY A 149 18.30 -14.12 19.01
C GLY A 149 17.78 -12.74 18.54
N ALA A 150 18.56 -11.67 18.76
CA ALA A 150 18.19 -10.30 18.43
C ALA A 150 18.52 -9.97 16.96
N ILE A 151 17.68 -9.14 16.35
CA ILE A 151 17.82 -8.78 14.94
C ILE A 151 18.80 -7.64 14.78
N GLU A 152 19.81 -7.79 13.92
CA GLU A 152 20.69 -6.69 13.56
C GLU A 152 20.01 -5.76 12.54
N GLU A 153 19.38 -4.70 13.04
CA GLU A 153 18.58 -3.76 12.25
C GLU A 153 19.36 -3.15 11.07
N ALA A 154 20.66 -2.87 11.26
CA ALA A 154 21.53 -2.30 10.24
C ALA A 154 21.66 -3.22 9.01
N VAL A 155 21.82 -4.53 9.21
CA VAL A 155 21.93 -5.50 8.11
C VAL A 155 20.59 -5.63 7.38
N VAL A 156 19.48 -5.63 8.12
CA VAL A 156 18.14 -5.65 7.53
C VAL A 156 17.91 -4.40 6.66
N LEU A 157 18.24 -3.21 7.16
CA LEU A 157 18.11 -1.94 6.42
C LEU A 157 19.04 -1.88 5.21
N GLU A 158 20.25 -2.43 5.31
CA GLU A 158 21.19 -2.53 4.19
C GLU A 158 20.62 -3.41 3.07
N ILE A 159 20.07 -4.59 3.40
CA ILE A 159 19.44 -5.47 2.42
C ILE A 159 18.24 -4.75 1.78
N VAL A 160 17.38 -4.14 2.58
CA VAL A 160 16.19 -3.42 2.07
C VAL A 160 16.61 -2.29 1.12
N SER A 161 17.62 -1.50 1.46
CA SER A 161 18.05 -0.34 0.66
C SER A 161 18.73 -0.70 -0.66
N LYS A 162 19.25 -1.91 -0.81
CA LYS A 162 19.99 -2.36 -2.00
C LYS A 162 19.19 -3.28 -2.92
N ARG A 163 18.03 -3.77 -2.50
CA ARG A 163 17.26 -4.79 -3.24
C ARG A 163 15.94 -4.24 -3.71
N SER A 164 15.58 -4.54 -4.96
CA SER A 164 14.26 -4.25 -5.50
C SER A 164 13.17 -5.01 -4.75
N ILE A 165 11.92 -4.52 -4.77
CA ILE A 165 10.79 -5.21 -4.13
C ILE A 165 10.61 -6.66 -4.66
N PRO A 166 10.71 -6.94 -5.97
CA PRO A 166 10.71 -8.31 -6.48
C PRO A 166 11.86 -9.17 -5.92
N GLN A 167 13.06 -8.62 -5.77
CA GLN A 167 14.19 -9.33 -5.18
C GLN A 167 13.96 -9.64 -3.70
N LEU A 168 13.43 -8.68 -2.92
CA LEU A 168 13.07 -8.89 -1.52
C LEU A 168 11.99 -9.97 -1.36
N LYS A 169 10.99 -10.01 -2.25
CA LYS A 169 10.01 -11.11 -2.30
C LYS A 169 10.69 -12.46 -2.46
N LEU A 170 11.65 -12.57 -3.38
CA LEU A 170 12.40 -13.80 -3.63
C LEU A 170 13.29 -14.18 -2.44
N THR A 171 13.90 -13.20 -1.78
CA THR A 171 14.65 -13.39 -0.54
C THR A 171 13.78 -14.00 0.56
N PHE A 172 12.59 -13.44 0.84
CA PHE A 172 11.69 -14.00 1.85
C PHE A 172 11.12 -15.38 1.47
N PHE A 173 10.88 -15.62 0.18
CA PHE A 173 10.52 -16.96 -0.30
C PHE A 173 11.64 -17.97 -0.06
N SER A 174 12.89 -17.59 -0.39
CA SER A 174 14.07 -18.41 -0.17
C SER A 174 14.28 -18.69 1.32
N TYR A 175 14.08 -17.69 2.18
CA TYR A 175 14.13 -17.85 3.63
C TYR A 175 13.16 -18.95 4.10
N ARG A 176 11.88 -18.86 3.69
CA ARG A 176 10.87 -19.87 4.04
C ARG A 176 11.25 -21.26 3.54
N HIS A 177 11.78 -21.35 2.33
CA HIS A 177 12.20 -22.63 1.76
C HIS A 177 13.39 -23.24 2.53
N ILE A 178 14.36 -22.43 2.97
CA ILE A 178 15.56 -22.90 3.67
C ILE A 178 15.26 -23.25 5.13
N TYR A 179 14.48 -22.43 5.83
CA TYR A 179 14.29 -22.52 7.29
C TYR A 179 12.90 -23.04 7.71
N GLY A 180 12.04 -23.38 6.74
CA GLY A 180 10.74 -24.01 6.98
C GLY A 180 9.63 -23.09 7.50
N HIS A 181 9.90 -21.79 7.69
CA HIS A 181 8.92 -20.84 8.23
C HIS A 181 9.10 -19.43 7.65
N ASP A 182 8.03 -18.62 7.66
CA ASP A 182 8.08 -17.25 7.15
C ASP A 182 8.97 -16.37 8.04
N TYR A 183 9.81 -15.51 7.46
CA TYR A 183 10.62 -14.54 8.22
C TYR A 183 9.78 -13.68 9.17
N SER A 184 8.52 -13.37 8.82
CA SER A 184 7.63 -12.63 9.73
C SER A 184 7.33 -13.34 11.07
N LYS A 185 7.56 -14.65 11.17
CA LYS A 185 7.46 -15.43 12.41
C LYS A 185 8.71 -15.31 13.27
N SER A 186 9.89 -15.25 12.65
CA SER A 186 11.16 -15.05 13.39
C SER A 186 11.25 -13.67 14.04
N LEU A 187 10.54 -12.69 13.46
CA LEU A 187 10.37 -11.35 14.04
C LEU A 187 9.39 -11.32 15.23
N LYS A 188 8.57 -12.37 15.44
CA LYS A 188 7.55 -12.40 16.50
C LYS A 188 8.10 -13.16 17.72
N LYS A 189 8.83 -12.45 18.57
CA LYS A 189 9.36 -12.97 19.85
C LYS A 189 8.81 -12.19 21.04
N GLU A 190 8.83 -12.81 22.22
CA GLU A 190 8.53 -12.11 23.48
C GLU A 190 9.61 -11.04 23.71
N GLY A 191 9.20 -9.79 23.95
CA GLY A 191 10.13 -8.66 23.99
C GLY A 191 10.62 -8.15 22.64
N ALA A 192 9.88 -8.40 21.54
CA ALA A 192 10.21 -7.86 20.23
C ALA A 192 10.38 -6.33 20.26
N THR A 193 11.42 -5.83 19.58
CA THR A 193 11.70 -4.40 19.49
C THR A 193 10.68 -3.68 18.60
N GLU A 194 10.54 -2.37 18.76
CA GLU A 194 9.73 -1.52 17.88
C GLU A 194 10.08 -1.76 16.40
N PHE A 195 11.37 -1.94 16.10
CA PHE A 195 11.84 -2.27 14.76
C PHE A 195 11.37 -3.64 14.27
N ALA A 196 11.44 -4.68 15.09
CA ALA A 196 10.98 -6.01 14.69
C ALA A 196 9.49 -6.00 14.33
N ASP A 197 8.66 -5.27 15.09
CA ASP A 197 7.23 -5.13 14.80
C ASP A 197 6.96 -4.28 13.55
N ALA A 198 7.68 -3.18 13.39
CA ALA A 198 7.61 -2.35 12.18
C ALA A 198 8.00 -3.14 10.93
N PHE A 199 9.12 -3.87 11.00
CA PHE A 199 9.61 -4.68 9.90
C PHE A 199 8.69 -5.86 9.60
N ARG A 200 8.05 -6.44 10.62
CA ARG A 200 7.05 -7.49 10.44
C ARG A 200 5.82 -7.02 9.68
N MET A 201 5.41 -5.75 9.85
CA MET A 201 4.36 -5.15 9.02
C MET A 201 4.80 -5.08 7.55
N PHE A 202 6.02 -4.57 7.32
CA PHE A 202 6.64 -4.46 6.01
C PHE A 202 6.70 -5.82 5.26
N VAL A 203 7.22 -6.87 5.93
CA VAL A 203 7.33 -8.22 5.35
C VAL A 203 5.95 -8.77 4.97
N LYS A 204 4.92 -8.55 5.79
CA LYS A 204 3.55 -9.01 5.49
C LYS A 204 2.96 -8.29 4.28
N CYS A 205 3.21 -6.99 4.15
CA CYS A 205 2.74 -6.21 3.01
C CYS A 205 3.36 -6.70 1.69
N ILE A 206 4.64 -7.10 1.71
CA ILE A 206 5.35 -7.69 0.57
C ILE A 206 4.85 -9.11 0.24
N PHE A 207 4.82 -10.00 1.23
CA PHE A 207 4.70 -11.45 0.98
C PHE A 207 3.24 -11.89 0.82
N ASN A 208 2.30 -11.19 1.43
CA ASN A 208 0.89 -11.54 1.36
C ASN A 208 -0.01 -10.32 1.28
N THR A 209 0.18 -9.53 0.21
CA THR A 209 -0.55 -8.28 -0.03
C THR A 209 -2.07 -8.43 0.11
N PRO A 210 -2.74 -9.45 -0.47
CA PRO A 210 -4.18 -9.60 -0.29
C PRO A 210 -4.60 -9.87 1.16
N LYS A 211 -3.89 -10.75 1.89
CA LYS A 211 -4.19 -11.00 3.32
C LYS A 211 -3.90 -9.79 4.20
N TYR A 212 -2.89 -8.99 3.84
CA TYR A 212 -2.55 -7.77 4.54
C TYR A 212 -3.69 -6.74 4.44
N TYR A 213 -4.17 -6.46 3.22
CA TYR A 213 -5.29 -5.55 3.01
C TYR A 213 -6.60 -6.11 3.57
N ALA A 214 -6.86 -7.41 3.43
CA ALA A 214 -8.01 -8.04 4.06
C ALA A 214 -8.01 -7.86 5.58
N LYS A 215 -6.85 -8.05 6.23
CA LYS A 215 -6.71 -7.79 7.67
C LYS A 215 -6.94 -6.32 7.99
N MET A 216 -6.39 -5.41 7.18
CA MET A 216 -6.60 -3.96 7.38
C MET A 216 -8.09 -3.62 7.34
N LEU A 217 -8.78 -3.96 6.26
CA LEU A 217 -10.18 -3.64 6.05
C LEU A 217 -11.04 -4.17 7.21
N HIS A 218 -10.76 -5.39 7.67
CA HIS A 218 -11.49 -5.97 8.80
C HIS A 218 -11.24 -5.17 10.09
N THR A 219 -9.98 -4.86 10.41
CA THR A 219 -9.65 -4.07 11.60
C THR A 219 -10.23 -2.66 11.53
N SER A 220 -10.24 -2.04 10.35
CA SER A 220 -10.82 -0.71 10.13
C SER A 220 -12.35 -0.70 10.20
N LEU A 221 -13.04 -1.81 9.90
CA LEU A 221 -14.50 -1.93 9.99
C LEU A 221 -15.01 -2.40 11.36
N LYS A 222 -14.23 -3.22 12.08
CA LYS A 222 -14.64 -3.85 13.35
C LYS A 222 -13.88 -3.35 14.57
N GLY A 223 -13.05 -2.32 14.43
CA GLY A 223 -12.37 -1.66 15.55
C GLY A 223 -13.34 -0.90 16.46
N THR A 224 -12.82 -0.33 17.57
CA THR A 224 -13.61 0.48 18.51
C THR A 224 -14.30 1.65 17.81
N ALA A 225 -13.66 2.22 16.80
CA ALA A 225 -14.22 3.17 15.86
C ALA A 225 -13.86 2.75 14.44
N VAL A 226 -14.69 3.14 13.47
CA VAL A 226 -14.44 2.87 12.05
C VAL A 226 -13.32 3.77 11.55
N ASP A 227 -12.22 3.18 11.07
CA ASP A 227 -11.11 3.91 10.48
C ASP A 227 -11.39 4.21 8.99
N ARG A 228 -12.13 5.30 8.77
CA ARG A 228 -12.55 5.75 7.44
C ARG A 228 -11.37 6.13 6.54
N SER A 229 -10.29 6.68 7.11
CA SER A 229 -9.09 7.05 6.33
C SER A 229 -8.44 5.81 5.72
N ALA A 230 -8.25 4.76 6.51
CA ALA A 230 -7.72 3.50 6.02
C ALA A 230 -8.64 2.84 4.98
N LEU A 231 -9.96 2.86 5.21
CA LEU A 231 -10.93 2.32 4.25
C LEU A 231 -10.88 3.06 2.92
N THR A 232 -11.00 4.39 2.94
CA THR A 232 -10.91 5.22 1.73
C THR A 232 -9.61 4.94 1.00
N ARG A 233 -8.46 4.98 1.70
CA ARG A 233 -7.13 4.73 1.12
C ARG A 233 -7.07 3.38 0.39
N VAL A 234 -7.56 2.30 1.00
CA VAL A 234 -7.56 0.99 0.35
C VAL A 234 -8.48 0.96 -0.84
N MET A 235 -9.70 1.49 -0.72
CA MET A 235 -10.65 1.48 -1.83
C MET A 235 -10.10 2.23 -3.03
N VAL A 236 -9.64 3.47 -2.85
CA VAL A 236 -9.14 4.28 -3.97
C VAL A 236 -7.85 3.72 -4.56
N SER A 237 -6.97 3.12 -3.75
CA SER A 237 -5.66 2.65 -4.24
C SER A 237 -5.65 1.21 -4.76
N ARG A 238 -6.62 0.36 -4.39
CA ARG A 238 -6.61 -1.08 -4.70
C ARG A 238 -7.78 -1.56 -5.54
N ALA A 239 -8.87 -0.81 -5.66
CA ALA A 239 -10.07 -1.23 -6.39
C ALA A 239 -9.76 -1.73 -7.81
N GLU A 240 -8.80 -1.10 -8.50
CA GLU A 240 -8.44 -1.43 -9.88
C GLU A 240 -7.23 -2.37 -10.02
N LEU A 241 -6.62 -2.77 -8.90
CA LEU A 241 -5.38 -3.54 -8.89
C LEU A 241 -5.59 -5.01 -8.51
N ASP A 242 -6.16 -5.26 -7.34
CA ASP A 242 -6.24 -6.60 -6.77
C ASP A 242 -7.40 -6.77 -5.76
N MET A 243 -8.47 -5.98 -5.92
CA MET A 243 -9.62 -6.04 -5.02
C MET A 243 -10.27 -7.43 -4.98
N SER A 244 -10.28 -8.15 -6.10
CA SER A 244 -10.84 -9.51 -6.17
C SER A 244 -10.07 -10.51 -5.30
N GLU A 245 -8.74 -10.40 -5.27
CA GLU A 245 -7.85 -11.19 -4.44
C GLU A 245 -8.02 -10.83 -2.96
N ILE A 246 -8.18 -9.54 -2.67
CA ILE A 246 -8.44 -9.04 -1.32
C ILE A 246 -9.77 -9.58 -0.81
N GLN A 247 -10.86 -9.51 -1.59
CA GLN A 247 -12.17 -10.08 -1.25
C GLN A 247 -12.06 -11.59 -0.94
N ARG A 248 -11.39 -12.34 -1.81
CA ARG A 248 -11.20 -13.80 -1.62
C ARG A 248 -10.41 -14.11 -0.35
N ALA A 249 -9.36 -13.34 -0.07
CA ALA A 249 -8.56 -13.49 1.15
C ALA A 249 -9.35 -13.11 2.40
N PHE A 250 -10.18 -12.07 2.32
CA PHE A 250 -11.06 -11.60 3.38
C PHE A 250 -12.12 -12.64 3.74
N LYS A 251 -12.90 -13.09 2.75
CA LYS A 251 -13.93 -14.12 2.93
C LYS A 251 -13.36 -15.40 3.51
N ARG A 252 -12.22 -15.88 2.98
CA ARG A 252 -11.55 -17.08 3.49
C ARG A 252 -11.16 -16.96 4.96
N LYS A 253 -10.77 -15.78 5.41
CA LYS A 253 -10.26 -15.56 6.77
C LYS A 253 -11.34 -15.25 7.79
N TYR A 254 -12.38 -14.51 7.39
CA TYR A 254 -13.39 -13.96 8.29
C TYR A 254 -14.78 -14.57 8.10
N GLY A 255 -15.00 -15.36 7.03
CA GLY A 255 -16.28 -16.02 6.75
C GLY A 255 -17.38 -15.12 6.20
N VAL A 256 -17.13 -13.81 6.11
CA VAL A 256 -18.10 -12.78 5.67
C VAL A 256 -17.54 -11.97 4.50
N GLU A 257 -18.42 -11.36 3.71
CA GLU A 257 -18.01 -10.50 2.59
C GLU A 257 -17.60 -9.10 3.08
N ILE A 258 -16.70 -8.44 2.34
CA ILE A 258 -16.28 -7.06 2.66
C ILE A 258 -17.49 -6.12 2.59
N GLN A 259 -18.34 -6.27 1.57
CA GLN A 259 -19.55 -5.48 1.39
C GLN A 259 -20.51 -5.59 2.58
N GLU A 260 -20.73 -6.81 3.08
CA GLU A 260 -21.60 -7.04 4.23
C GLU A 260 -21.06 -6.32 5.48
N CYS A 261 -19.75 -6.42 5.72
CA CYS A 261 -19.10 -5.71 6.82
C CYS A 261 -19.21 -4.18 6.69
N ILE A 262 -19.10 -3.63 5.47
CA ILE A 262 -19.32 -2.20 5.22
C ILE A 262 -20.75 -1.80 5.59
N CYS A 263 -21.74 -2.56 5.12
CA CYS A 263 -23.16 -2.27 5.38
C CYS A 263 -23.53 -2.37 6.86
N GLN A 264 -22.87 -3.26 7.61
CA GLN A 264 -23.07 -3.40 9.06
C GLN A 264 -22.38 -2.30 9.87
N SER A 265 -21.18 -1.88 9.47
CA SER A 265 -20.34 -0.99 10.27
C SER A 265 -20.52 0.49 9.92
N ILE A 266 -21.08 0.83 8.75
CA ILE A 266 -21.21 2.21 8.27
C ILE A 266 -22.69 2.49 8.00
N ALA A 267 -23.19 3.58 8.59
CA ALA A 267 -24.56 4.06 8.36
C ALA A 267 -24.84 4.30 6.87
N CYS A 268 -26.11 4.18 6.48
CA CYS A 268 -26.52 4.46 5.11
C CYS A 268 -26.20 5.89 4.70
N GLY A 269 -25.67 6.04 3.49
CA GLY A 269 -25.25 7.32 2.94
C GLY A 269 -24.32 7.13 1.75
N ASP A 270 -24.08 8.23 1.04
CA ASP A 270 -23.28 8.29 -0.17
C ASP A 270 -21.86 7.70 -0.02
N TYR A 271 -21.19 7.95 1.10
CA TYR A 271 -19.87 7.40 1.39
C TYR A 271 -19.88 5.87 1.49
N ARG A 272 -20.90 5.30 2.15
CA ARG A 272 -21.05 3.84 2.24
C ARG A 272 -21.26 3.25 0.85
N ASP A 273 -22.15 3.86 0.08
CA ASP A 273 -22.52 3.39 -1.25
C ASP A 273 -21.31 3.47 -2.20
N PHE A 274 -20.47 4.50 -2.07
CA PHE A 274 -19.17 4.59 -2.74
C PHE A 274 -18.24 3.44 -2.37
N LEU A 275 -18.03 3.17 -1.08
CA LEU A 275 -17.16 2.07 -0.65
C LEU A 275 -17.66 0.71 -1.19
N VAL A 276 -18.97 0.49 -1.19
CA VAL A 276 -19.58 -0.71 -1.76
C VAL A 276 -19.30 -0.80 -3.25
N ALA A 277 -19.51 0.29 -4.00
CA ALA A 277 -19.23 0.34 -5.43
C ALA A 277 -17.75 0.05 -5.75
N MET A 278 -16.81 0.56 -4.95
CA MET A 278 -15.38 0.31 -5.11
C MET A 278 -14.99 -1.15 -4.89
N VAL A 279 -15.72 -1.86 -4.02
CA VAL A 279 -15.52 -3.29 -3.74
C VAL A 279 -16.17 -4.18 -4.80
N THR A 280 -17.31 -3.78 -5.35
CA THR A 280 -18.05 -4.54 -6.36
C THR A 280 -17.61 -4.25 -7.79
N LYS A 281 -16.75 -3.25 -8.01
CA LYS A 281 -16.15 -2.93 -9.30
C LYS A 281 -15.40 -4.15 -9.82
N THR A 282 -16.04 -4.89 -10.73
CA THR A 282 -15.38 -5.97 -11.48
C THR A 282 -14.34 -5.31 -12.39
N PRO A 283 -13.07 -5.73 -12.39
CA PRO A 283 -12.14 -5.28 -13.41
C PRO A 283 -12.74 -5.62 -14.78
N PRO A 284 -12.63 -4.75 -15.80
CA PRO A 284 -13.04 -5.11 -17.15
C PRO A 284 -12.32 -6.40 -17.51
N ALA A 285 -13.09 -7.41 -17.94
CA ALA A 285 -12.56 -8.72 -18.30
C ALA A 285 -11.35 -8.51 -19.21
N ALA A 286 -10.18 -9.00 -18.78
CA ALA A 286 -9.02 -9.04 -19.65
C ALA A 286 -9.46 -9.75 -20.93
N SER A 287 -9.51 -9.00 -22.03
CA SER A 287 -9.80 -9.53 -23.35
C SER A 287 -8.96 -10.78 -23.53
N SER A 288 -9.62 -11.93 -23.53
CA SER A 288 -9.00 -13.20 -23.86
C SER A 288 -8.69 -13.15 -25.35
N SER A 289 -7.55 -12.55 -25.71
CA SER A 289 -6.99 -12.73 -27.03
C SER A 289 -6.35 -14.11 -27.08
N ASN A 290 -7.10 -15.01 -27.71
CA ASN A 290 -6.63 -16.24 -28.31
C ASN A 290 -5.23 -16.10 -28.93
N LEU A 291 -4.40 -17.11 -28.68
CA LEU A 291 -3.30 -17.69 -29.48
C LEU A 291 -2.33 -18.29 -28.45
N LEU A 292 -2.47 -19.57 -28.08
CA LEU A 292 -1.84 -20.66 -28.81
C LEU A 292 -2.69 -21.93 -28.68
N ARG A 293 -3.48 -22.22 -29.72
CA ARG A 293 -3.89 -23.60 -30.02
C ARG A 293 -2.65 -24.28 -30.57
N GLY A 294 -2.06 -25.19 -29.79
CA GLY A 294 -0.97 -26.04 -30.26
C GLY A 294 -1.41 -26.83 -31.50
N PRO A 295 -0.52 -27.08 -32.48
CA PRO A 295 -0.86 -27.95 -33.58
C PRO A 295 -0.94 -29.39 -33.06
N ASN A 296 -2.12 -29.98 -33.20
CA ASN A 296 -2.28 -31.42 -33.39
C ASN A 296 -1.32 -31.86 -34.49
N GLN A 297 -0.41 -32.77 -34.17
CA GLN A 297 0.06 -33.77 -35.13
C GLN A 297 -0.12 -35.12 -34.47
N GLY A 298 -1.14 -35.84 -34.93
CA GLY A 298 -1.21 -37.29 -34.84
C GLY A 298 -1.25 -37.84 -36.27
N SER A 299 -0.56 -38.98 -36.45
CA SER A 299 -0.69 -39.99 -37.51
C SER A 299 -0.51 -39.53 -38.96
N ASP A 300 0.62 -39.89 -39.59
CA ASP A 300 0.91 -41.24 -40.10
C ASP A 300 2.40 -41.58 -39.94
#